data_AF-A0A7V2RPT4-F1
#
_entry.id   AF-A0A7V2RPT4-F1
#
_cell.length_a   1.000
_cell.length_b   1.000
_cell.length_c   1.000
_cell.angle_alpha   90.00
_cell.angle_beta   90.00
_cell.angle_gamma   90.00
#
_symmetry.space_group_name_H-M   'P 1'
#
loop_
_entity.id
_entity.type
_entity.pdbx_description
1 polymer ?
#
loop_
_entity_poly.entity_id
_entity_poly.type
_entity_poly.pdbx_seq_one_letter_code
_entity_poly.pdbx_strand_id
1 'polypeptide(L)'
;MTENRKHILDRFQEHLNLSYGTYCERHGIPESLPGLITFLIDQGLIPPVAVKRYAVLKEFEELYPAQGNHKTRTVNTLADKFNIPERTIWGILKYREQKGKGKAGK
;
A
#
# COMPACT_ATOMS: atom_id res chain seq x y z
N MET A 1 0.28 -28.68 5.98
CA MET A 1 -0.06 -27.26 6.30
C MET A 1 -0.16 -26.34 5.09
N THR A 2 0.33 -26.75 3.91
CA THR A 2 0.32 -25.97 2.65
C THR A 2 -1.02 -26.01 1.91
N GLU A 3 -1.71 -27.16 1.90
CA GLU A 3 -3.01 -27.33 1.22
C GLU A 3 -4.11 -26.40 1.73
N ASN A 4 -4.21 -26.24 3.06
CA ASN A 4 -5.23 -25.36 3.65
C ASN A 4 -5.01 -23.88 3.27
N ARG A 5 -3.74 -23.44 3.20
CA ARG A 5 -3.42 -22.06 2.78
C ARG A 5 -3.79 -21.81 1.32
N LYS A 6 -3.57 -22.78 0.45
CA LYS A 6 -3.96 -22.70 -0.96
C LYS A 6 -5.48 -22.62 -1.09
N HIS A 7 -6.20 -23.51 -0.41
CA HIS A 7 -7.67 -23.50 -0.46
C HIS A 7 -8.27 -22.19 0.05
N ILE A 8 -7.75 -21.63 1.15
CA ILE A 8 -8.19 -20.33 1.66
C ILE A 8 -7.94 -19.21 0.64
N LEU A 9 -6.78 -19.22 -0.03
CA LEU A 9 -6.45 -18.23 -1.05
C LEU A 9 -7.37 -18.34 -2.27
N ASP A 10 -7.61 -19.57 -2.74
CA ASP A 10 -8.49 -19.83 -3.87
C ASP A 10 -9.91 -19.31 -3.56
N ARG A 11 -10.44 -19.63 -2.37
CA ARG A 11 -11.74 -19.10 -1.90
C ARG A 11 -11.77 -17.59 -1.78
N PHE A 12 -10.71 -16.98 -1.24
CA PHE A 12 -10.60 -15.53 -1.17
C PHE A 12 -10.68 -14.89 -2.56
N GLN A 13 -9.97 -15.44 -3.55
CA GLN A 13 -9.99 -14.95 -4.92
C GLN A 13 -11.36 -15.12 -5.58
N GLU A 14 -12.00 -16.28 -5.41
CA GLU A 14 -13.36 -16.53 -5.91
C GLU A 14 -14.36 -15.51 -5.34
N HIS A 15 -14.38 -15.34 -4.02
CA HIS A 15 -15.29 -14.41 -3.36
C HIS A 15 -15.02 -12.96 -3.73
N LEU A 16 -13.75 -12.57 -3.86
CA LEU A 16 -13.36 -11.22 -4.24
C LEU A 16 -13.83 -10.88 -5.66
N ASN A 17 -13.57 -11.78 -6.63
CA ASN A 17 -13.98 -11.58 -8.02
C ASN A 17 -15.50 -11.47 -8.14
N LEU A 18 -16.24 -12.37 -7.49
CA LEU A 18 -17.70 -12.33 -7.51
C LEU A 18 -18.25 -11.03 -6.88
N SER A 19 -17.69 -10.62 -5.74
CA SER A 19 -18.13 -9.42 -5.03
C SER A 19 -17.81 -8.14 -5.79
N TYR A 20 -16.64 -8.07 -6.43
CA TYR A 20 -16.25 -6.92 -7.26
C TYR A 20 -17.08 -6.84 -8.54
N GLY A 21 -17.30 -7.95 -9.24
CA GLY A 21 -18.18 -7.98 -10.42
C GLY A 21 -19.61 -7.53 -10.06
N THR A 22 -20.15 -8.06 -8.97
CA THR A 22 -21.48 -7.65 -8.45
C THR A 22 -21.52 -6.16 -8.11
N TYR A 23 -20.46 -5.61 -7.51
CA TYR A 23 -20.36 -4.19 -7.22
C TYR A 23 -20.34 -3.36 -8.52
N CYS A 24 -19.55 -3.77 -9.51
CA CYS A 24 -19.47 -3.10 -10.80
C CYS A 24 -20.81 -3.08 -11.53
N GLU A 25 -21.51 -4.22 -11.59
CA GLU A 25 -22.84 -4.34 -12.19
C GLU A 25 -23.87 -3.44 -11.49
N ARG A 26 -23.93 -3.46 -10.16
CA ARG A 26 -24.87 -2.64 -9.38
C ARG A 26 -24.68 -1.14 -9.58
N HIS A 27 -23.43 -0.71 -9.78
CA HIS A 27 -23.07 0.69 -9.92
C HIS A 27 -22.92 1.13 -11.40
N GLY A 28 -23.12 0.22 -12.36
CA GLY A 28 -22.98 0.50 -13.79
C GLY A 28 -21.58 0.95 -14.21
N ILE A 29 -20.55 0.49 -13.49
CA ILE A 29 -19.15 0.84 -13.76
C ILE A 29 -18.42 -0.34 -14.43
N PRO A 30 -17.49 -0.07 -15.37
CA PRO A 30 -16.68 -1.12 -15.97
C PRO A 30 -15.67 -1.66 -14.97
N GLU A 31 -15.46 -2.98 -15.01
CA GLU A 31 -14.37 -3.60 -14.26
C GLU A 31 -13.03 -3.07 -14.73
N SER A 32 -12.23 -2.61 -13.77
CA SER A 32 -10.87 -2.13 -14.02
C SER A 32 -9.95 -2.43 -12.83
N LEU A 33 -8.64 -2.51 -13.08
CA LEU A 33 -7.66 -2.70 -12.02
C LEU A 33 -7.67 -1.54 -11.00
N PRO A 34 -7.72 -0.25 -11.41
CA PRO A 34 -7.88 0.85 -10.46
C PRO A 34 -9.15 0.75 -9.61
N GLY A 35 -10.27 0.37 -10.23
CA GLY A 35 -11.54 0.16 -9.51
C GLY A 35 -11.46 -0.96 -8.48
N LEU A 36 -10.75 -2.05 -8.80
CA LEU A 36 -10.53 -3.17 -7.88
C LEU A 36 -9.70 -2.73 -6.67
N ILE A 37 -8.64 -1.94 -6.90
CA ILE A 37 -7.80 -1.43 -5.81
C ILE A 37 -8.63 -0.55 -4.87
N THR A 38 -9.45 0.36 -5.41
CA THR A 38 -10.36 1.19 -4.62
C THR A 38 -11.36 0.35 -3.86
N PHE A 39 -12.00 -0.62 -4.52
CA PHE A 39 -12.93 -1.55 -3.89
C PHE A 39 -12.29 -2.31 -2.71
N LEU A 40 -11.06 -2.80 -2.87
CA LEU A 40 -10.31 -3.48 -1.81
C LEU A 40 -10.03 -2.58 -0.60
N ILE A 41 -9.79 -1.28 -0.82
CA ILE A 41 -9.60 -0.30 0.25
C ILE A 41 -10.93 -0.03 0.96
N ASP A 42 -12.00 0.18 0.19
CA ASP A 42 -13.33 0.50 0.72
C ASP A 42 -13.94 -0.66 1.53
N GLN A 43 -13.69 -1.90 1.11
CA GLN A 43 -14.08 -3.11 1.86
C GLN A 43 -13.16 -3.39 3.07
N GLY A 44 -12.14 -2.56 3.32
CA GLY A 44 -11.20 -2.72 4.44
C GLY A 44 -10.22 -3.89 4.27
N LEU A 45 -10.15 -4.51 3.10
CA LEU A 45 -9.22 -5.61 2.79
C LEU A 45 -7.79 -5.10 2.64
N ILE A 46 -7.62 -3.86 2.20
CA ILE A 46 -6.34 -3.13 2.25
C ILE A 46 -6.45 -2.01 3.29
N PRO A 47 -5.71 -2.08 4.41
CA PRO A 47 -5.74 -1.02 5.40
C PRO A 47 -5.26 0.32 4.82
N PRO A 48 -5.94 1.45 5.06
CA PRO A 48 -5.54 2.76 4.55
C PRO A 48 -4.11 3.16 4.95
N VAL A 49 -3.65 2.72 6.12
CA VAL A 49 -2.27 2.93 6.59
C VAL A 49 -1.24 2.20 5.71
N ALA A 50 -1.60 1.04 5.14
CA ALA A 50 -0.74 0.30 4.25
C ALA A 50 -0.58 1.03 2.90
N VAL A 51 -1.66 1.60 2.37
CA VAL A 51 -1.65 2.43 1.16
C VAL A 51 -0.72 3.63 1.33
N LYS A 52 -0.91 4.41 2.42
CA LYS A 52 -0.06 5.57 2.73
C LYS A 52 1.41 5.20 2.84
N ARG A 53 1.71 4.12 3.57
CA ARG A 53 3.08 3.62 3.71
C ARG A 53 3.68 3.23 2.37
N TYR A 54 2.95 2.48 1.55
CA TYR A 54 3.43 2.03 0.24
C TYR A 54 3.77 3.22 -0.65
N ALA A 55 2.84 4.16 -0.81
CA ALA A 55 3.01 5.34 -1.66
C ALA A 55 4.21 6.20 -1.21
N VAL A 56 4.29 6.54 0.08
CA VAL A 56 5.39 7.34 0.63
C VAL A 56 6.75 6.65 0.46
N LEU A 57 6.81 5.34 0.70
CA LEU A 57 8.08 4.60 0.58
C LEU A 57 8.56 4.50 -0.86
N LYS A 58 7.65 4.28 -1.82
CA LYS A 58 7.99 4.22 -3.24
C LYS A 58 8.46 5.57 -3.76
N GLU A 59 7.72 6.62 -3.42
CA GLU A 59 8.11 7.98 -3.78
C GLU A 59 9.45 8.39 -3.16
N PHE A 60 9.72 8.00 -1.90
CA PHE A 60 11.01 8.25 -1.26
C PHE A 60 12.16 7.52 -1.98
N GLU A 61 11.96 6.27 -2.40
CA GLU A 61 12.97 5.49 -3.15
C GLU A 61 13.40 6.19 -4.44
N GLU A 62 12.47 6.88 -5.09
CA GLU A 62 12.70 7.60 -6.34
C GLU A 62 13.29 9.01 -6.09
N LEU A 63 12.69 9.77 -5.16
CA LEU A 63 13.08 11.16 -4.91
C LEU A 63 14.40 11.30 -4.15
N TYR A 64 14.70 10.40 -3.22
CA TYR A 64 15.90 10.49 -2.38
C TYR A 64 17.20 10.55 -3.21
N PRO A 65 17.47 9.62 -4.15
CA PRO A 65 18.63 9.71 -5.01
C PRO A 65 18.56 10.91 -5.98
N ALA A 66 17.37 11.23 -6.51
CA ALA A 66 17.18 12.37 -7.41
C ALA A 66 17.48 13.72 -6.74
N GLN A 67 17.35 13.80 -5.41
CA GLN A 67 17.68 14.97 -4.61
C GLN A 67 19.09 14.91 -3.99
N GLY A 68 20.00 14.09 -4.52
CA GLY A 68 21.38 14.01 -4.03
C GLY A 68 21.49 13.36 -2.65
N ASN A 69 20.55 12.47 -2.29
CA ASN A 69 20.50 11.77 -1.01
C ASN A 69 20.33 12.70 0.21
N HIS A 70 19.66 13.85 0.04
CA HIS A 70 19.35 14.77 1.14
C HIS A 70 18.04 14.39 1.85
N LYS A 71 18.13 13.55 2.89
CA LYS A 71 16.96 12.92 3.55
C LYS A 71 15.93 13.94 4.04
N THR A 72 16.37 14.99 4.72
CA THR A 72 15.48 16.06 5.21
C THR A 72 14.77 16.78 4.06
N ARG A 73 15.50 17.13 2.99
CA ARG A 73 14.91 17.77 1.82
C ARG A 73 13.84 16.88 1.18
N THR A 74 14.12 15.59 1.06
CA THR A 74 13.18 14.62 0.50
C THR A 74 11.95 14.46 1.37
N VAL A 75 12.12 14.42 2.70
CA VAL A 75 10.98 14.36 3.63
C VAL A 75 10.09 15.59 3.51
N ASN A 76 10.66 16.79 3.42
CA ASN A 76 9.88 18.02 3.26
C ASN A 76 9.10 18.01 1.94
N THR A 77 9.76 17.61 0.84
CA THR A 77 9.08 17.46 -0.47
C THR A 77 7.92 16.46 -0.40
N LEU A 78 8.09 15.34 0.30
CA LEU A 78 7.04 14.34 0.46
C LEU A 78 5.89 14.83 1.34
N ALA A 79 6.20 15.58 2.41
CA ALA A 79 5.21 16.17 3.29
C ALA A 79 4.29 17.12 2.51
N ASP A 80 4.89 17.97 1.66
CA ASP A 80 4.17 18.87 0.77
C ASP A 80 3.39 18.11 -0.30
N LYS A 81 4.03 17.16 -1.00
CA LYS A 81 3.40 16.37 -2.10
C LYS A 81 2.16 15.60 -1.65
N PHE A 82 2.23 14.97 -0.48
CA PHE A 82 1.15 14.14 0.05
C PHE A 82 0.23 14.88 1.02
N ASN A 83 0.49 16.17 1.29
CA ASN A 83 -0.22 16.97 2.28
C ASN A 83 -0.34 16.27 3.65
N ILE A 84 0.77 15.74 4.16
CA ILE A 84 0.84 15.08 5.47
C ILE A 84 2.03 15.59 6.28
N PRO A 85 1.94 15.65 7.62
CA PRO A 85 3.04 16.17 8.44
C PRO A 85 4.35 15.40 8.27
N GLU A 86 5.49 16.10 8.27
CA GLU A 86 6.82 15.48 8.21
C GLU A 86 7.00 14.37 9.24
N ARG A 87 6.50 14.57 10.46
CA ARG A 87 6.53 13.55 11.54
C ARG A 87 5.92 12.22 11.09
N THR A 88 4.88 12.26 10.28
CA THR A 88 4.24 11.07 9.71
C THR A 88 5.17 10.39 8.70
N ILE A 89 5.81 11.16 7.81
CA ILE A 89 6.80 10.65 6.86
C ILE A 89 7.97 9.99 7.61
N TRP A 90 8.55 10.67 8.60
CA TRP A 90 9.60 10.13 9.45
C TRP A 90 9.18 8.83 10.14
N GLY A 91 7.96 8.76 10.66
CA GLY A 91 7.39 7.54 11.24
C GLY A 91 7.30 6.38 10.25
N ILE A 92 6.90 6.65 9.01
CA ILE A 92 6.85 5.65 7.92
C ILE A 92 8.25 5.14 7.59
N LEU A 93 9.23 6.04 7.43
CA LEU A 93 10.62 5.67 7.14
C LEU A 93 11.22 4.81 8.27
N LYS A 94 11.00 5.20 9.53
CA LYS A 94 11.47 4.45 10.70
C LYS A 94 10.82 3.06 10.80
N TYR A 95 9.55 2.92 10.43
CA TYR A 95 8.86 1.62 10.40
C TYR A 95 9.49 0.67 9.38
N ARG A 96 9.89 1.17 8.20
CA ARG A 96 10.61 0.39 7.19
C ARG A 96 11.96 -0.08 7.70
N GLU A 97 12.75 0.81 8.30
CA GLU A 97 14.09 0.49 8.84
C GLU A 97 14.03 -0.63 9.90
N GLN A 98 13.00 -0.64 10.75
CA GLN A 98 12.78 -1.69 11.74
C GLN A 98 12.40 -3.04 11.10
N LYS A 99 11.54 -3.04 10.06
CA LYS A 99 11.20 -4.27 9.33
C LYS A 99 12.36 -4.84 8.53
N GLY A 100 13.31 -4.01 8.08
CA GLY A 100 14.54 -4.45 7.43
C GLY A 100 15.50 -5.16 8.37
N LYS A 101 15.65 -4.67 9.61
CA LYS A 101 16.57 -5.25 10.61
C LYS A 101 16.11 -6.60 11.16
N GLY A 102 14.80 -6.89 11.17
CA GLY A 102 14.25 -8.18 11.63
C GLY A 102 14.50 -9.38 10.71
N LYS A 103 15.09 -9.18 9.51
CA LYS A 103 15.48 -10.26 8.58
C LYS A 103 16.98 -10.56 8.55
N ALA A 104 17.82 -9.78 9.23
CA ALA A 104 19.27 -9.97 9.27
C ALA A 104 19.77 -10.60 10.59
N GLY A 105 18.85 -10.99 11.47
CA GLY A 105 19.14 -11.64 12.75
C GLY A 105 18.25 -12.87 12.93
N LYS A 106 18.46 -13.89 12.10
CA LYS A 106 18.03 -15.27 12.35
C LYS A 106 18.87 -16.23 11.54
#